data_AF-A0A9D7PLD3-F1
#
_entry.id   AF-A0A9D7PLD3-F1
#
_cell.length_a   1.000
_cell.length_b   1.000
_cell.length_c   1.000
_cell.angle_alpha   90.00
_cell.angle_beta   90.00
_cell.angle_gamma   90.00
#
_symmetry.space_group_name_H-M   'P 1'
#
loop_
_entity.id
_entity.type
_entity.pdbx_description
1 polymer ?
#
loop_
_entity_poly.entity_id
_entity_poly.type
_entity_poly.pdbx_seq_one_letter_code
_entity_poly.pdbx_strand_id
1 'polypeptide(L)'
;MSKKNFIYLGFICSLMWWGSACSTAGGNKTGHEFMPDMVHPIGYEANFYDFYYFNRWGTEAEYKKYATPRLPVKGTIARGMVGDASSSLGMPANGSVPYYYADTEDDRVRASKDITTSPIPITEAGLASGKLLYNINCAICHGEKGDGAGYLARDGSKYPVAPANFKQDTFYHSSNGRFYHAIMFGRNLMGSYADKLSYQERWQVIQYIRSLQAKDKKLQYDETANSFNSDIPFAKWAPQPSGEEGKAMQEHEITPKESLPKH
;
A
#
# COMPACT_ATOMS: atom_id res chain seq x y z
N MET A 1 57.03 -29.89 -27.40
CA MET A 1 55.61 -30.27 -27.56
C MET A 1 55.35 -30.55 -29.05
N SER A 2 54.87 -31.73 -29.42
CA SER A 2 54.67 -32.11 -30.84
C SER A 2 53.58 -31.23 -31.48
N LYS A 3 53.70 -30.89 -32.77
CA LYS A 3 52.65 -30.14 -33.53
C LYS A 3 51.26 -30.77 -33.35
N LYS A 4 51.18 -32.10 -33.20
CA LYS A 4 49.94 -32.83 -32.94
C LYS A 4 49.30 -32.43 -31.60
N ASN A 5 50.10 -32.21 -30.55
CA ASN A 5 49.60 -31.81 -29.22
C ASN A 5 49.06 -30.38 -29.21
N PHE A 6 49.57 -29.49 -30.06
CA PHE A 6 49.03 -28.13 -30.23
C PHE A 6 47.66 -28.15 -30.91
N ILE A 7 47.47 -29.03 -31.91
CA ILE A 7 46.18 -29.23 -32.59
C ILE A 7 45.15 -29.81 -31.62
N TYR A 8 45.52 -30.82 -30.83
CA TYR A 8 44.62 -31.38 -29.82
C TYR A 8 44.23 -30.37 -28.73
N LEU A 9 45.19 -29.56 -28.26
CA LEU A 9 44.89 -28.51 -27.27
C LEU A 9 43.95 -27.44 -27.85
N GLY A 10 44.19 -27.02 -29.10
CA GLY A 10 43.33 -26.07 -29.80
C GLY A 10 41.90 -26.60 -29.97
N PHE A 11 41.75 -27.90 -30.28
CA PHE A 11 40.44 -28.53 -30.40
C PHE A 11 39.69 -28.59 -29.06
N ILE A 12 40.38 -28.94 -27.97
CA ILE A 12 39.79 -28.96 -26.61
C ILE A 12 39.38 -27.54 -26.17
N CYS A 13 40.23 -26.53 -26.40
CA CYS A 13 39.90 -25.14 -26.10
C CYS A 13 38.69 -24.65 -26.91
N SER A 14 38.62 -25.00 -28.20
CA SER A 14 37.47 -24.65 -29.06
C SER A 14 36.18 -25.33 -28.58
N LEU A 15 36.25 -26.59 -28.16
CA LEU A 15 35.10 -27.34 -27.67
C LEU A 15 34.58 -26.78 -26.33
N MET A 16 35.49 -26.41 -25.42
CA MET A 16 35.15 -25.71 -24.17
C MET A 16 34.53 -24.34 -24.43
N TRP A 17 35.02 -23.62 -25.44
CA TRP A 17 34.46 -22.32 -25.81
C TRP A 17 33.04 -22.45 -26.36
N TRP A 18 32.78 -23.44 -27.22
CA TRP A 18 31.43 -23.73 -27.73
C TRP A 18 30.47 -24.23 -26.65
N GLY A 19 30.94 -25.07 -25.71
CA GLY A 19 30.12 -25.52 -24.58
C GLY A 19 29.69 -24.38 -23.63
N SER A 20 30.47 -23.29 -23.57
CA SER A 20 30.14 -22.11 -22.76
C SER A 20 29.19 -21.13 -23.45
N ALA A 21 29.05 -21.20 -24.77
CA ALA A 21 28.17 -20.33 -25.56
C ALA A 21 26.67 -20.69 -25.39
N CYS A 22 26.37 -21.94 -25.03
CA CYS A 22 25.02 -22.41 -24.71
C CYS A 22 24.81 -22.49 -23.19
N SER A 23 25.00 -21.38 -22.46
CA SER A 23 24.65 -21.36 -21.04
C SER A 23 23.16 -21.09 -20.86
N THR A 24 22.45 -21.99 -20.19
CA THR A 24 21.07 -21.78 -19.75
C THR A 24 21.00 -20.66 -18.71
N ALA A 25 19.85 -19.99 -18.62
CA ALA A 25 19.59 -19.08 -17.50
C ALA A 25 19.68 -19.84 -16.18
N GLY A 26 20.31 -19.26 -15.16
CA GLY A 26 20.49 -19.92 -13.86
C GLY A 26 21.39 -19.12 -12.91
N GLY A 27 21.00 -19.09 -11.63
CA GLY A 27 21.71 -18.34 -10.59
C GLY A 27 21.82 -16.85 -10.94
N ASN A 28 23.05 -16.36 -11.08
CA ASN A 28 23.35 -14.96 -11.43
C ASN A 28 23.36 -14.69 -12.95
N LYS A 29 22.99 -15.66 -13.79
CA LYS A 29 22.88 -15.47 -15.25
C LYS A 29 21.42 -15.38 -15.66
N THR A 30 21.01 -14.21 -16.16
CA THR A 30 19.65 -13.93 -16.64
C THR A 30 19.32 -14.61 -17.97
N GLY A 31 20.32 -15.18 -18.65
CA GLY A 31 20.16 -15.87 -19.93
C GLY A 31 20.55 -15.01 -21.12
N HIS A 32 20.13 -15.43 -22.31
CA HIS A 32 20.34 -14.69 -23.56
C HIS A 32 19.00 -14.20 -24.09
N GLU A 33 18.95 -12.96 -24.54
CA GLU A 33 17.76 -12.36 -25.14
C GLU A 33 17.84 -12.43 -26.67
N PHE A 34 16.77 -12.89 -27.31
CA PHE A 34 16.62 -12.86 -28.76
C PHE A 34 15.73 -11.68 -29.15
N MET A 35 16.23 -10.77 -29.98
CA MET A 35 15.56 -9.54 -30.44
C MET A 35 15.19 -8.55 -29.29
N PRO A 36 16.16 -7.99 -28.56
CA PRO A 36 15.90 -7.12 -27.39
C PRO A 36 15.50 -5.67 -27.70
N ASP A 37 15.26 -5.31 -28.97
CA ASP A 37 15.19 -3.92 -29.47
C ASP A 37 14.08 -3.06 -28.83
N MET A 38 13.07 -3.70 -28.21
CA MET A 38 11.99 -3.02 -27.48
C MET A 38 11.72 -3.60 -26.08
N VAL A 39 12.57 -4.52 -25.61
CA VAL A 39 12.42 -5.12 -24.26
C VAL A 39 12.86 -4.14 -23.18
N HIS A 40 13.86 -3.32 -23.50
CA HIS A 40 14.44 -2.36 -22.58
C HIS A 40 13.95 -0.96 -22.91
N PRO A 41 13.20 -0.31 -22.01
CA PRO A 41 12.66 1.02 -22.27
C PRO A 41 13.78 2.05 -22.38
N ILE A 42 13.70 2.92 -23.39
CA ILE A 42 14.53 4.13 -23.47
C ILE A 42 14.07 5.16 -22.42
N GLY A 43 12.78 5.14 -22.09
CA GLY A 43 12.18 6.01 -21.07
C GLY A 43 12.68 5.71 -19.66
N TYR A 44 12.51 6.69 -18.77
CA TYR A 44 12.79 6.51 -17.34
C TYR A 44 11.58 5.90 -16.65
N GLU A 45 11.77 4.72 -16.08
CA GLU A 45 10.74 4.06 -15.28
C GLU A 45 10.99 4.26 -13.79
N ALA A 46 9.90 4.30 -13.02
CA ALA A 46 9.99 4.45 -11.58
C ALA A 46 10.58 3.18 -10.94
N ASN A 47 11.59 3.36 -10.08
CA ASN A 47 12.30 2.27 -9.38
C ASN A 47 13.05 1.29 -10.30
N PHE A 48 13.34 1.68 -11.54
CA PHE A 48 14.16 0.91 -12.47
C PHE A 48 15.54 1.57 -12.63
N TYR A 49 16.60 0.81 -12.34
CA TYR A 49 17.97 1.32 -12.32
C TYR A 49 18.92 0.56 -13.24
N ASP A 50 18.37 -0.35 -14.05
CA ASP A 50 19.18 -1.14 -14.97
C ASP A 50 19.41 -0.33 -16.26
N PHE A 51 20.66 -0.28 -16.69
CA PHE A 51 21.03 0.45 -17.90
C PHE A 51 21.24 -0.55 -19.04
N TYR A 52 20.47 -0.37 -20.10
CA TYR A 52 20.60 -1.20 -21.28
C TYR A 52 21.91 -0.91 -22.03
N TYR A 53 22.79 -1.91 -22.13
CA TYR A 53 24.13 -1.75 -22.70
C TYR A 53 24.14 -1.24 -24.15
N PHE A 54 23.15 -1.62 -24.97
CA PHE A 54 23.06 -1.16 -26.37
C PHE A 54 22.31 0.17 -26.54
N ASN A 55 21.99 0.87 -25.44
CA ASN A 55 21.39 2.20 -25.49
C ASN A 55 22.30 3.19 -26.24
N ARG A 56 21.76 3.86 -27.25
CA ARG A 56 22.47 4.87 -28.06
C ARG A 56 22.08 6.32 -27.75
N TRP A 57 21.13 6.53 -26.84
CA TRP A 57 20.50 7.83 -26.56
C TRP A 57 21.06 8.54 -25.33
N GLY A 58 22.05 7.96 -24.64
CA GLY A 58 22.72 8.59 -23.50
C GLY A 58 23.70 7.64 -22.80
N THR A 59 24.41 8.18 -21.82
CA THR A 59 25.32 7.42 -20.96
C THR A 59 24.59 6.78 -19.77
N GLU A 60 25.16 5.73 -19.20
CA GLU A 60 24.66 5.11 -17.97
C GLU A 60 24.54 6.13 -16.82
N ALA A 61 25.52 7.04 -16.71
CA ALA A 61 25.52 8.08 -15.70
C ALA A 61 24.35 9.06 -15.87
N GLU A 62 24.03 9.46 -17.10
CA GLU A 62 22.87 10.29 -17.40
C GLU A 62 21.57 9.55 -17.09
N TYR A 63 21.46 8.28 -17.48
CA TYR A 63 20.27 7.47 -17.18
C TYR A 63 19.98 7.44 -15.69
N LYS A 64 20.98 7.07 -14.87
CA LYS A 64 20.84 7.00 -13.41
C LYS A 64 20.50 8.35 -12.78
N LYS A 65 21.01 9.45 -13.34
CA LYS A 65 20.69 10.82 -12.87
C LYS A 65 19.22 11.20 -13.08
N TYR A 66 18.58 10.70 -14.13
CA TYR A 66 17.19 11.02 -14.46
C TYR A 66 16.18 9.97 -14.01
N ALA A 67 16.57 8.70 -13.93
CA ALA A 67 15.72 7.60 -13.46
C ALA A 67 15.49 7.61 -11.94
N THR A 68 16.36 8.30 -11.17
CA THR A 68 16.20 8.41 -9.72
C THR A 68 14.96 9.24 -9.35
N PRO A 69 14.03 8.71 -8.51
CA PRO A 69 12.92 9.47 -7.98
C PRO A 69 13.39 10.72 -7.25
N ARG A 70 12.72 11.84 -7.50
CA ARG A 70 13.03 13.14 -6.88
C ARG A 70 11.91 13.55 -5.93
N LEU A 71 12.29 14.27 -4.88
CA LEU A 71 11.30 14.87 -3.99
C LEU A 71 10.57 16.01 -4.73
N PRO A 72 9.25 16.14 -4.54
CA PRO A 72 8.52 17.30 -5.04
C PRO A 72 8.99 18.58 -4.33
N VAL A 73 8.81 19.73 -4.98
CA VAL A 73 9.15 21.03 -4.38
C VAL A 73 8.30 21.26 -3.13
N LYS A 74 8.94 21.71 -2.05
CA LYS A 74 8.24 21.96 -0.78
C LYS A 74 7.07 22.94 -0.97
N GLY A 75 5.89 22.56 -0.50
CA GLY A 75 4.67 23.38 -0.58
C GLY A 75 3.82 23.17 -1.84
N THR A 76 4.24 22.33 -2.79
CA THR A 76 3.39 21.98 -3.93
C THR A 76 2.23 21.10 -3.49
N ILE A 77 1.03 21.44 -3.94
CA ILE A 77 -0.17 20.62 -3.76
C ILE A 77 -0.55 20.05 -5.14
N ALA A 78 -0.56 18.72 -5.25
CA ALA A 78 -0.99 18.07 -6.48
C ALA A 78 -2.51 18.26 -6.69
N ARG A 79 -2.93 18.40 -7.94
CA ARG A 79 -4.35 18.54 -8.30
C ARG A 79 -5.13 17.30 -7.83
N GLY A 80 -6.30 17.51 -7.24
CA GLY A 80 -7.13 16.43 -6.68
C GLY A 80 -6.76 16.01 -5.25
N MET A 81 -5.77 16.64 -4.63
CA MET A 81 -5.29 16.29 -3.28
C MET A 81 -5.70 17.31 -2.19
N VAL A 82 -6.64 18.20 -2.47
CA VAL A 82 -7.21 19.11 -1.46
C VAL A 82 -8.32 18.32 -0.77
N GLY A 83 -8.15 17.93 0.48
CA GLY A 83 -9.02 16.98 1.21
C GLY A 83 -10.42 17.46 1.54
N ASP A 84 -11.08 18.12 0.60
CA ASP A 84 -12.49 18.48 0.66
C ASP A 84 -13.26 17.71 -0.42
N ALA A 85 -14.21 16.89 0.03
CA ALA A 85 -15.13 16.15 -0.81
C ALA A 85 -16.14 17.05 -1.56
N SER A 86 -16.13 18.38 -1.34
CA SER A 86 -17.00 19.34 -2.04
C SER A 86 -16.52 19.75 -3.43
N SER A 87 -15.27 19.43 -3.79
CA SER A 87 -14.73 19.75 -5.12
C SER A 87 -15.23 18.73 -6.13
N SER A 88 -16.01 19.18 -7.12
CA SER A 88 -16.63 18.42 -8.22
C SER A 88 -15.64 17.78 -9.22
N LEU A 89 -14.42 17.47 -8.77
CA LEU A 89 -13.37 16.85 -9.56
C LEU A 89 -12.96 15.56 -8.84
N GLY A 90 -13.23 14.42 -9.49
CA GLY A 90 -13.00 13.07 -8.96
C GLY A 90 -11.66 12.94 -8.25
N MET A 91 -11.71 12.61 -6.97
CA MET A 91 -10.54 12.34 -6.14
C MET A 91 -9.86 11.07 -6.66
N PRO A 92 -8.55 11.07 -6.95
CA PRO A 92 -7.82 9.81 -6.96
C PRO A 92 -7.84 9.24 -5.54
N ALA A 93 -8.09 7.94 -5.40
CA ALA A 93 -8.14 7.23 -4.11
C ALA A 93 -6.86 7.40 -3.27
N ASN A 94 -5.75 7.82 -3.90
CA ASN A 94 -4.43 7.91 -3.30
C ASN A 94 -4.05 9.38 -3.04
N GLY A 95 -4.67 9.98 -2.03
CA GLY A 95 -4.58 11.43 -1.77
C GLY A 95 -3.54 11.87 -0.74
N SER A 96 -2.71 12.87 -1.08
CA SER A 96 -1.89 13.64 -0.14
C SER A 96 -2.65 14.89 0.31
N VAL A 97 -3.66 14.69 1.16
CA VAL A 97 -4.38 15.81 1.79
C VAL A 97 -3.40 16.62 2.64
N PRO A 98 -3.34 17.96 2.50
CA PRO A 98 -2.53 18.81 3.35
C PRO A 98 -2.76 18.52 4.82
N TYR A 99 -1.69 18.21 5.54
CA TYR A 99 -1.70 18.02 6.98
C TYR A 99 -0.95 19.17 7.62
N TYR A 100 -1.69 20.11 8.22
CA TYR A 100 -1.17 21.38 8.73
C TYR A 100 -0.60 21.30 10.16
N TYR A 101 -0.17 20.11 10.57
CA TYR A 101 0.44 19.88 11.88
C TYR A 101 1.87 19.41 11.65
N ALA A 102 2.81 19.97 12.40
CA ALA A 102 4.19 19.54 12.45
C ALA A 102 4.36 18.34 13.40
N ASP A 103 5.50 17.65 13.30
CA ASP A 103 5.91 16.60 14.24
C ASP A 103 6.45 17.23 15.55
N THR A 104 5.55 17.89 16.28
CA THR A 104 5.83 18.49 17.59
C THR A 104 4.76 18.07 18.59
N GLU A 105 5.13 18.06 19.88
CA GLU A 105 4.20 17.70 20.94
C GLU A 105 2.98 18.63 21.01
N ASP A 106 3.18 19.93 20.80
CA ASP A 106 2.11 20.94 20.77
C ASP A 106 1.15 20.69 19.61
N ASP A 107 1.67 20.43 18.41
CA ASP A 107 0.86 20.17 17.23
C ASP A 107 0.14 18.82 17.31
N ARG A 108 0.72 17.82 17.97
CA ARG A 108 0.03 16.55 18.27
C ARG A 108 -1.15 16.77 19.21
N VAL A 109 -0.96 17.55 20.28
CA VAL A 109 -2.06 17.88 21.21
C VAL A 109 -3.14 18.67 20.48
N ARG A 110 -2.75 19.62 19.62
CA ARG A 110 -3.66 20.41 18.79
C ARG A 110 -4.42 19.52 17.80
N ALA A 111 -3.75 18.65 17.06
CA ALA A 111 -4.37 17.67 16.16
C ALA A 111 -5.34 16.74 16.90
N SER A 112 -4.98 16.30 18.11
CA SER A 112 -5.85 15.49 18.95
C SER A 112 -7.08 16.27 19.42
N LYS A 113 -6.99 17.59 19.58
CA LYS A 113 -8.15 18.41 19.97
C LYS A 113 -9.05 18.74 18.78
N ASP A 114 -8.45 19.08 17.64
CA ASP A 114 -9.17 19.61 16.48
C ASP A 114 -9.83 18.49 15.65
N ILE A 115 -9.16 17.34 15.52
CA ILE A 115 -9.61 16.23 14.67
C ILE A 115 -10.36 15.22 15.54
N THR A 116 -11.64 15.49 15.78
CA THR A 116 -12.50 14.64 16.61
C THR A 116 -13.26 13.60 15.80
N THR A 117 -13.48 13.86 14.51
CA THR A 117 -14.41 13.11 13.67
C THR A 117 -13.73 12.58 12.41
N SER A 118 -14.37 11.60 11.76
CA SER A 118 -13.86 11.04 10.51
C SER A 118 -14.51 11.77 9.33
N PRO A 119 -13.74 12.19 8.32
CA PRO A 119 -14.27 12.90 7.15
C PRO A 119 -14.93 11.96 6.13
N ILE A 120 -14.82 10.65 6.32
CA ILE A 120 -15.43 9.63 5.44
C ILE A 120 -16.52 8.86 6.21
N PRO A 121 -17.58 8.40 5.52
CA PRO A 121 -18.62 7.61 6.17
C PRO A 121 -18.09 6.25 6.63
N ILE A 122 -18.69 5.73 7.71
CA ILE A 122 -18.47 4.36 8.16
C ILE A 122 -19.33 3.48 7.26
N THR A 123 -18.68 2.54 6.57
CA THR A 123 -19.34 1.56 5.70
C THR A 123 -18.80 0.17 6.04
N GLU A 124 -19.58 -0.88 5.82
CA GLU A 124 -19.16 -2.27 6.01
C GLU A 124 -17.95 -2.56 5.11
N ALA A 125 -18.02 -2.13 3.85
CA ALA A 125 -16.89 -2.23 2.92
C ALA A 125 -15.65 -1.48 3.44
N GLY A 126 -15.82 -0.26 3.97
CA GLY A 126 -14.72 0.52 4.54
C GLY A 126 -14.11 -0.13 5.78
N LEU A 127 -14.92 -0.75 6.65
CA LEU A 127 -14.45 -1.50 7.81
C LEU A 127 -13.73 -2.80 7.40
N ALA A 128 -14.22 -3.49 6.37
CA ALA A 128 -13.56 -4.68 5.82
C ALA A 128 -12.19 -4.32 5.21
N SER A 129 -12.11 -3.24 4.43
CA SER A 129 -10.84 -2.70 3.94
C SER A 129 -9.92 -2.28 5.09
N GLY A 130 -10.44 -1.55 6.08
CA GLY A 130 -9.70 -1.12 7.26
C GLY A 130 -9.12 -2.29 8.05
N LYS A 131 -9.87 -3.39 8.19
CA LYS A 131 -9.39 -4.64 8.81
C LYS A 131 -8.21 -5.24 8.06
N LEU A 132 -8.30 -5.33 6.73
CA LEU A 132 -7.22 -5.86 5.89
C LEU A 132 -5.95 -5.01 6.05
N LEU A 133 -6.09 -3.69 5.92
CA LEU A 133 -4.98 -2.74 6.02
C LEU A 133 -4.34 -2.75 7.41
N TYR A 134 -5.15 -2.83 8.47
CA TYR A 134 -4.68 -2.97 9.84
C TYR A 134 -3.90 -4.27 10.03
N ASN A 135 -4.39 -5.39 9.51
CA ASN A 135 -3.72 -6.67 9.65
C ASN A 135 -2.37 -6.71 8.91
N ILE A 136 -2.26 -6.05 7.76
CA ILE A 136 -1.01 -5.95 7.00
C ILE A 136 -0.01 -5.02 7.69
N ASN A 137 -0.44 -3.84 8.14
CA ASN A 137 0.47 -2.76 8.53
C ASN A 137 0.63 -2.57 10.04
N CYS A 138 -0.38 -2.94 10.83
CA CYS A 138 -0.45 -2.56 12.26
C CYS A 138 -0.44 -3.77 13.20
N ALA A 139 -1.17 -4.84 12.87
CA ALA A 139 -1.37 -6.01 13.73
C ALA A 139 -0.07 -6.77 14.05
N ILE A 140 0.94 -6.67 13.17
CA ILE A 140 2.25 -7.29 13.39
C ILE A 140 2.92 -6.81 14.70
N CYS A 141 2.65 -5.56 15.11
CA CYS A 141 3.11 -4.99 16.37
C CYS A 141 1.97 -4.84 17.40
N HIS A 142 0.82 -4.31 16.99
CA HIS A 142 -0.29 -4.00 17.90
C HIS A 142 -1.22 -5.19 18.19
N GLY A 143 -1.01 -6.33 17.53
CA GLY A 143 -1.86 -7.51 17.64
C GLY A 143 -3.16 -7.37 16.85
N GLU A 144 -3.73 -8.48 16.39
CA GLU A 144 -5.01 -8.50 15.64
C GLU A 144 -6.18 -7.94 16.48
N LYS A 145 -6.07 -8.04 17.81
CA LYS A 145 -7.07 -7.55 18.77
C LYS A 145 -6.78 -6.12 19.26
N GLY A 146 -5.69 -5.51 18.83
CA GLY A 146 -5.26 -4.17 19.29
C GLY A 146 -4.80 -4.13 20.75
N ASP A 147 -4.37 -5.26 21.32
CA ASP A 147 -3.94 -5.40 22.71
C ASP A 147 -2.43 -5.11 22.93
N GLY A 148 -1.71 -4.73 21.87
CA GLY A 148 -0.26 -4.48 21.93
C GLY A 148 0.59 -5.76 21.92
N ALA A 149 -0.03 -6.94 21.77
CA ALA A 149 0.64 -8.24 21.80
C ALA A 149 0.85 -8.82 20.39
N GLY A 150 1.34 -7.99 19.45
CA GLY A 150 1.65 -8.43 18.09
C GLY A 150 2.81 -9.43 18.02
N TYR A 151 2.96 -10.07 16.86
CA TYR A 151 3.99 -11.07 16.62
C TYR A 151 5.41 -10.57 16.95
N LEU A 152 5.72 -9.30 16.64
CA LEU A 152 7.03 -8.71 16.92
C LEU A 152 7.19 -8.20 18.35
N ALA A 153 6.11 -8.07 19.11
CA ALA A 153 6.11 -7.54 20.48
C ALA A 153 5.99 -8.63 21.56
N ARG A 154 5.47 -9.82 21.23
CA ARG A 154 5.37 -10.97 22.13
C ARG A 154 6.71 -11.67 22.41
N ASP A 155 6.76 -12.44 23.49
CA ASP A 155 7.83 -13.32 24.02
C ASP A 155 9.18 -13.31 23.28
N GLY A 156 10.23 -12.83 23.98
CA GLY A 156 11.59 -12.77 23.44
C GLY A 156 11.81 -11.64 22.42
N SER A 157 10.88 -10.68 22.35
CA SER A 157 10.96 -9.55 21.43
C SER A 157 12.21 -8.70 21.68
N LYS A 158 12.90 -8.36 20.59
CA LYS A 158 14.04 -7.43 20.60
C LYS A 158 13.60 -5.96 20.54
N TYR A 159 12.29 -5.70 20.53
CA TYR A 159 11.73 -4.35 20.49
C TYR A 159 11.71 -3.77 21.91
N PRO A 160 12.44 -2.68 22.18
CA PRO A 160 12.62 -2.20 23.55
C PRO A 160 11.40 -1.43 24.10
N VAL A 161 10.44 -1.07 23.25
CA VAL A 161 9.21 -0.38 23.65
C VAL A 161 8.00 -1.20 23.20
N ALA A 162 7.14 -1.55 24.16
CA ALA A 162 5.88 -2.20 23.86
C ALA A 162 4.98 -1.28 23.03
N PRO A 163 4.36 -1.80 21.94
CA PRO A 163 3.36 -1.05 21.19
C PRO A 163 2.18 -0.62 22.08
N ALA A 164 1.52 0.46 21.68
CA ALA A 164 0.33 0.92 22.40
C ALA A 164 -0.76 -0.16 22.40
N ASN A 165 -1.33 -0.41 23.58
CA ASN A 165 -2.51 -1.24 23.74
C ASN A 165 -3.76 -0.34 23.62
N PHE A 166 -4.50 -0.49 22.52
CA PHE A 166 -5.67 0.33 22.23
C PHE A 166 -6.87 0.05 23.14
N LYS A 167 -6.76 -0.98 23.99
CA LYS A 167 -7.77 -1.33 25.00
C LYS A 167 -7.61 -0.62 26.35
N GLN A 168 -6.64 0.29 26.46
CA GLN A 168 -6.49 1.12 27.64
C GLN A 168 -7.44 2.32 27.58
N ASP A 169 -7.92 2.77 28.75
CA ASP A 169 -8.86 3.89 28.88
C ASP A 169 -8.34 5.18 28.22
N THR A 170 -7.03 5.42 28.29
CA THR A 170 -6.36 6.51 27.56
C THR A 170 -6.72 6.52 26.07
N PHE A 171 -6.80 5.37 25.40
CA PHE A 171 -7.08 5.28 23.97
C PHE A 171 -8.57 5.22 23.66
N TYR A 172 -9.40 4.73 24.58
CA TYR A 172 -10.86 4.82 24.45
C TYR A 172 -11.32 6.28 24.44
N HIS A 173 -10.76 7.11 25.30
CA HIS A 173 -11.10 8.53 25.43
C HIS A 173 -10.27 9.47 24.54
N SER A 174 -9.35 8.92 23.74
CA SER A 174 -8.61 9.72 22.76
C SER A 174 -9.47 10.05 21.55
N SER A 175 -9.20 11.17 20.88
CA SER A 175 -9.82 11.53 19.61
C SER A 175 -9.21 10.78 18.42
N ASN A 176 -9.87 10.85 17.27
CA ASN A 176 -9.34 10.28 16.02
C ASN A 176 -8.04 10.96 15.57
N GLY A 177 -7.88 12.25 15.88
CA GLY A 177 -6.69 13.03 15.60
C GLY A 177 -5.42 12.48 16.23
N ARG A 178 -5.51 11.89 17.43
CA ARG A 178 -4.37 11.24 18.07
C ARG A 178 -3.85 10.06 17.24
N PHE A 179 -4.76 9.23 16.72
CA PHE A 179 -4.41 8.09 15.88
C PHE A 179 -3.90 8.56 14.51
N TYR A 180 -4.58 9.52 13.91
CA TYR A 180 -4.19 10.07 12.61
C TYR A 180 -2.79 10.69 12.66
N HIS A 181 -2.49 11.49 13.69
CA HIS A 181 -1.15 12.08 13.87
C HIS A 181 -0.07 11.02 14.04
N ALA A 182 -0.35 9.96 14.82
CA ALA A 182 0.58 8.85 14.98
C ALA A 182 0.82 8.10 13.66
N ILE A 183 -0.18 7.95 12.79
CA ILE A 183 0.01 7.37 11.45
C ILE A 183 0.85 8.29 10.55
N MET A 184 0.66 9.61 10.67
CA MET A 184 1.35 10.61 9.85
C MET A 184 2.84 10.71 10.16
N PHE A 185 3.22 10.79 11.43
CA PHE A 185 4.62 11.02 11.83
C PHE A 185 5.26 9.84 12.57
N GLY A 186 4.46 8.90 13.06
CA GLY A 186 4.92 7.86 13.96
C GLY A 186 4.77 8.27 15.43
N ARG A 187 5.20 7.39 16.32
CA ARG A 187 5.29 7.68 17.75
C ARG A 187 6.29 6.75 18.44
N ASN A 188 7.20 7.34 19.22
CA ASN A 188 8.26 6.62 19.92
C ASN A 188 9.11 5.84 18.90
N LEU A 189 9.00 4.49 18.88
CA LEU A 189 9.68 3.63 17.90
C LEU A 189 8.81 3.25 16.70
N MET A 190 7.54 3.65 16.67
CA MET A 190 6.70 3.50 15.49
C MET A 190 7.08 4.57 14.48
N GLY A 191 7.51 4.17 13.29
CA GLY A 191 7.76 5.09 12.17
C GLY A 191 6.48 5.62 11.51
N SER A 192 6.64 6.52 10.56
CA SER A 192 5.53 7.02 9.74
C SER A 192 4.96 5.96 8.80
N TYR A 193 3.64 6.01 8.61
CA TYR A 193 2.89 5.23 7.63
C TYR A 193 2.21 6.12 6.58
N ALA A 194 2.54 7.42 6.54
CA ALA A 194 1.97 8.36 5.57
C ALA A 194 2.29 7.98 4.11
N ASP A 195 3.44 7.34 3.88
CA ASP A 195 3.90 6.86 2.58
C ASP A 195 3.25 5.54 2.15
N LYS A 196 2.76 4.73 3.10
CA LYS A 196 2.23 3.38 2.87
C LYS A 196 0.71 3.34 2.74
N LEU A 197 0.03 4.30 3.38
CA LEU A 197 -1.43 4.39 3.41
C LEU A 197 -1.87 5.71 2.78
N SER A 198 -2.82 5.64 1.84
CA SER A 198 -3.54 6.80 1.32
C SER A 198 -4.39 7.48 2.39
N TYR A 199 -4.81 8.73 2.15
CA TYR A 199 -5.69 9.45 3.06
C TYR A 199 -6.92 8.63 3.49
N GLN A 200 -7.63 8.03 2.53
CA GLN A 200 -8.84 7.24 2.80
C GLN A 200 -8.51 5.99 3.63
N GLU A 201 -7.45 5.27 3.27
CA GLU A 201 -7.00 4.06 3.96
C GLU A 201 -6.60 4.34 5.42
N ARG A 202 -5.94 5.48 5.69
CA ARG A 202 -5.63 5.89 7.07
C ARG A 202 -6.89 6.03 7.91
N TRP A 203 -7.95 6.62 7.36
CA TRP A 203 -9.22 6.76 8.05
C TRP A 203 -9.95 5.43 8.23
N GLN A 204 -9.94 4.54 7.23
CA GLN A 204 -10.51 3.20 7.35
C GLN A 204 -9.80 2.38 8.44
N VAL A 205 -8.48 2.47 8.55
CA VAL A 205 -7.72 1.84 9.64
C VAL A 205 -8.13 2.41 11.00
N ILE A 206 -8.28 3.73 11.12
CA ILE A 206 -8.75 4.36 12.38
C ILE A 206 -10.16 3.90 12.72
N GLN A 207 -11.09 3.85 11.76
CA GLN A 207 -12.44 3.32 11.96
C GLN A 207 -12.42 1.87 12.43
N TYR A 208 -11.54 1.03 11.87
CA TYR A 208 -11.37 -0.35 12.33
C TYR A 208 -10.77 -0.45 13.75
N ILE A 209 -9.82 0.43 14.11
CA ILE A 209 -9.34 0.53 15.50
C ILE A 209 -10.51 0.88 16.43
N ARG A 210 -11.39 1.81 16.04
CA ARG A 210 -12.60 2.12 16.82
C ARG A 210 -13.57 0.95 16.90
N SER A 211 -13.76 0.19 15.83
CA SER A 211 -14.62 -1.00 15.88
C SER A 211 -14.06 -2.08 16.82
N LEU A 212 -12.74 -2.25 16.89
CA LEU A 212 -12.08 -3.13 17.87
C LEU A 212 -12.32 -2.66 19.31
N GLN A 213 -12.19 -1.36 19.55
CA GLN A 213 -12.46 -0.76 20.86
C GLN A 213 -13.93 -0.91 21.27
N ALA A 214 -14.86 -0.72 20.33
CA ALA A 214 -16.30 -0.88 20.58
C ALA A 214 -16.61 -2.33 20.95
N LYS A 215 -16.05 -3.29 20.21
CA LYS A 215 -16.20 -4.72 20.48
C LYS A 215 -15.71 -5.09 21.88
N ASP A 216 -14.60 -4.51 22.34
CA ASP A 216 -14.07 -4.76 23.69
C ASP A 216 -15.01 -4.23 24.79
N LYS A 217 -15.54 -3.01 24.61
CA LYS A 217 -16.51 -2.39 25.54
C LYS A 217 -17.96 -2.85 25.35
N LYS A 218 -18.23 -3.77 24.42
CA LYS A 218 -19.57 -4.24 24.03
C LYS A 218 -20.49 -3.10 23.54
N LEU A 219 -19.91 -2.14 22.84
CA LEU A 219 -20.58 -1.01 22.19
C LEU A 219 -20.76 -1.29 20.70
N GLN A 220 -21.59 -0.49 20.03
CA GLN A 220 -21.84 -0.60 18.58
C GLN A 220 -20.95 0.37 17.78
N TYR A 221 -20.38 -0.14 16.70
CA TYR A 221 -19.62 0.65 15.74
C TYR A 221 -19.79 0.04 14.34
N ASP A 222 -20.71 0.61 13.58
CA ASP A 222 -21.12 0.15 12.25
C ASP A 222 -21.63 1.35 11.42
N GLU A 223 -22.23 1.09 10.26
CA GLU A 223 -22.76 2.13 9.38
C GLU A 223 -23.86 2.98 10.03
N THR A 224 -24.55 2.43 11.03
CA THR A 224 -25.74 3.01 11.67
C THR A 224 -25.45 3.61 13.03
N ALA A 225 -24.40 3.15 13.71
CA ALA A 225 -24.07 3.54 15.06
C ALA A 225 -22.57 3.80 15.25
N ASN A 226 -22.25 4.89 15.96
CA ASN A 226 -20.90 5.23 16.37
C ASN A 226 -20.89 5.59 17.85
N SER A 227 -20.31 4.71 18.68
CA SER A 227 -20.35 4.86 20.14
C SER A 227 -19.23 5.73 20.73
N PHE A 228 -18.24 6.18 19.92
CA PHE A 228 -17.06 6.91 20.43
C PHE A 228 -17.10 8.42 20.16
N ASN A 229 -17.87 8.87 19.17
CA ASN A 229 -18.14 10.28 18.95
C ASN A 229 -19.59 10.47 18.49
N SER A 230 -20.09 11.69 18.57
CA SER A 230 -21.46 12.06 18.18
C SER A 230 -21.70 12.06 16.67
N ASP A 231 -20.68 11.74 15.88
CA ASP A 231 -20.76 11.79 14.44
C ASP A 231 -21.33 10.48 13.92
N ILE A 232 -22.62 10.52 13.62
CA ILE A 232 -23.25 9.58 12.71
C ILE A 232 -22.92 10.10 11.31
N PRO A 233 -22.12 9.38 10.50
CA PRO A 233 -21.91 9.81 9.13
C PRO A 233 -23.24 9.66 8.39
N PHE A 234 -23.67 10.73 7.73
CA PHE A 234 -24.83 10.78 6.87
C PHE A 234 -24.88 9.54 5.94
N ALA A 235 -25.80 8.61 6.23
CA ALA A 235 -26.17 7.52 5.33
C ALA A 235 -27.00 8.07 4.15
N LYS A 236 -26.43 8.99 3.36
CA LYS A 236 -26.97 9.43 2.06
C LYS A 236 -25.82 9.81 1.11
N TRP A 237 -24.89 8.89 0.87
CA TRP A 237 -24.26 8.81 -0.43
C TRP A 237 -24.68 7.46 -1.02
N ALA A 238 -25.71 7.50 -1.86
CA ALA A 238 -26.04 6.37 -2.72
C ALA A 238 -24.77 5.98 -3.49
N PRO A 239 -24.48 4.68 -3.67
CA PRO A 239 -23.29 4.25 -4.41
C PRO A 239 -23.31 4.91 -5.79
N GLN A 240 -22.22 5.58 -6.16
CA GLN A 240 -21.95 5.77 -7.58
C GLN A 240 -21.81 4.34 -8.14
N PRO A 241 -22.64 3.91 -9.11
CA PRO A 241 -22.43 2.61 -9.71
C PRO A 241 -21.02 2.60 -10.28
N SER A 242 -20.17 1.72 -9.76
CA SER A 242 -18.95 1.33 -10.45
C SER A 242 -19.36 0.88 -11.84
N GLY A 243 -18.74 1.48 -12.86
CA GLY A 243 -19.00 1.13 -14.25
C GLY A 243 -18.99 -0.39 -14.45
N GLU A 244 -20.01 -0.88 -15.15
CA GLU A 244 -20.25 -2.17 -15.84
C GLU A 244 -19.64 -3.51 -15.39
N GLU A 245 -18.68 -3.59 -14.47
CA GLU A 245 -17.98 -4.84 -14.15
C GLU A 245 -18.61 -5.62 -12.98
N GLY A 246 -19.59 -5.03 -12.28
CA GLY A 246 -20.30 -5.66 -11.16
C GLY A 246 -21.47 -6.58 -11.53
N LYS A 247 -21.82 -6.71 -12.82
CA LYS A 247 -22.97 -7.53 -13.26
C LYS A 247 -22.65 -9.01 -13.55
N ALA A 248 -21.40 -9.44 -13.46
CA ALA A 248 -21.00 -10.75 -13.98
C ALA A 248 -20.94 -11.90 -12.95
N MET A 249 -21.32 -11.70 -11.68
CA MET A 249 -21.12 -12.75 -10.66
C MET A 249 -22.34 -13.14 -9.82
N GLN A 250 -23.56 -12.81 -10.24
CA GLN A 250 -24.77 -13.41 -9.66
C GLN A 250 -25.73 -13.81 -10.79
N GLU A 251 -26.21 -15.05 -10.72
CA GLU A 251 -27.19 -15.72 -11.59
C GLU A 251 -26.64 -16.46 -12.83
N HIS A 252 -25.95 -17.57 -12.56
CA HIS A 252 -26.16 -18.80 -13.35
C HIS A 252 -26.84 -19.84 -12.45
N GLU A 253 -28.11 -19.59 -12.10
CA GLU A 253 -29.00 -20.65 -11.66
C GLU A 253 -29.72 -21.21 -12.89
N ILE A 254 -29.19 -22.32 -13.40
CA ILE A 254 -29.80 -23.06 -14.50
C ILE A 254 -30.99 -23.83 -13.90
N THR A 255 -32.22 -23.43 -14.26
CA THR A 255 -33.37 -24.34 -14.19
C THR A 255 -34.11 -24.42 -15.54
N PRO A 256 -34.63 -25.61 -15.92
CA PRO A 256 -35.06 -25.91 -17.28
C PRO A 256 -36.59 -25.91 -17.43
N LYS A 257 -37.08 -25.43 -18.60
CA LYS A 257 -38.39 -25.63 -19.29
C LYS A 257 -38.71 -24.33 -20.09
N GLU A 258 -39.33 -24.28 -21.27
CA GLU A 258 -40.17 -25.21 -22.03
C GLU A 258 -40.34 -24.66 -23.47
N SER A 259 -40.51 -25.59 -24.43
CA SER A 259 -41.21 -25.48 -25.73
C SER A 259 -40.93 -24.33 -26.72
N LEU A 260 -40.27 -24.70 -27.83
CA LEU A 260 -40.29 -24.01 -29.12
C LEU A 260 -41.67 -24.10 -29.80
N PRO A 261 -42.19 -23.04 -30.44
CA PRO A 261 -43.22 -23.18 -31.45
C PRO A 261 -42.61 -23.59 -32.80
N LYS A 262 -43.22 -24.59 -33.42
CA LYS A 262 -42.95 -25.05 -34.79
C LYS A 262 -43.32 -23.95 -35.78
N HIS A 263 -42.40 -23.63 -36.70
CA HIS A 263 -42.67 -23.43 -38.13
C HIS A 263 -41.36 -23.59 -38.92
#